data_AF-A0A1I8EF03-F1
#
_entry.id   AF-A0A1I8EF03-F1
#
_cell.length_a   1.000
_cell.length_b   1.000
_cell.length_c   1.000
_cell.angle_alpha   90.00
_cell.angle_beta   90.00
_cell.angle_gamma   90.00
#
_symmetry.space_group_name_H-M   'P 1'
#
loop_
_entity.id
_entity.type
_entity.pdbx_description
1 polymer ?
#
loop_
_entity_poly.entity_id
_entity_poly.type
_entity_poly.pdbx_seq_one_letter_code
_entity_poly.pdbx_strand_id
1 'polypeptide(L)'
;MCKQDRKNRKKILISYENLPLIFYDVKEMLILSKLSLAERRWLILVFSFWIGASTHFILSNWDCGVFPPPPFYSPTLVALLFEFIGPMVAYDRSLLLLNTIGIATLVCFTYAYIYARFTFTYFYTSLIAIASSFYNMQQHLADPKLGYVLLPIQSMYNQLAITLIFGHYHWNRNPNAIKPDSLEERYTLLLQLNLGTIKELQFRFSGGYINRAKAYSTDKYGDIFVKFNDNEKAQEMFDGEFASLQALLNTNTVRVPKPIKVRFSIDGDCCLAMELLDMHGPSDFEKLGTSIAKLHLHNKFLIEANKNSQLTIGGIDKQSEPIEKFGFSVLTYSGYCPLINDWSDNWVEFYSRNRLKKVIDIVVEKTGDRELLTLWPRLERKIPEYFKNCDIYPCLLHGDLWSGNYSFTKDGPVVFDPASFYGHSEYEFGILTMFGGFHQSFHTAYHKLIPQTTGFTERVLLYQLFHHLNHWLHYINSLRLRSHLVCIECEPRENCQF
;
A
#
# COMPACT_ATOMS: atom_id res chain seq x y z
N MET A 1 31.80 -1.54 -0.70
CA MET A 1 31.99 -2.98 -0.41
C MET A 1 33.34 -3.15 0.28
N CYS A 2 33.37 -3.55 1.56
CA CYS A 2 34.58 -3.54 2.37
C CYS A 2 35.54 -4.68 1.98
N LYS A 3 36.86 -4.51 2.15
CA LYS A 3 37.88 -5.53 1.81
C LYS A 3 37.66 -6.85 2.57
N GLN A 4 37.03 -6.80 3.75
CA GLN A 4 36.68 -7.96 4.56
C GLN A 4 35.59 -8.83 3.89
N ASP A 5 34.59 -8.21 3.26
CA ASP A 5 33.51 -8.91 2.53
C ASP A 5 34.04 -9.70 1.34
N ARG A 6 34.98 -9.14 0.56
CA ARG A 6 35.58 -9.85 -0.57
C ARG A 6 36.39 -11.08 -0.14
N LYS A 7 37.00 -11.05 1.05
CA LYS A 7 37.83 -12.13 1.59
C LYS A 7 36.98 -13.29 2.12
N ASN A 8 35.85 -12.99 2.77
CA ASN A 8 34.86 -14.00 3.18
C ASN A 8 34.10 -14.58 1.98
N ARG A 9 33.74 -13.75 1.00
CA ARG A 9 33.10 -14.18 -0.27
C ARG A 9 33.96 -15.18 -1.04
N LYS A 10 35.28 -14.96 -1.12
CA LYS A 10 36.22 -15.92 -1.74
C LYS A 10 36.37 -17.20 -0.92
N LYS A 11 36.50 -17.13 0.41
CA LYS A 11 36.64 -18.33 1.25
C LYS A 11 35.42 -19.25 1.19
N ILE A 12 34.22 -18.66 1.11
CA ILE A 12 32.96 -19.41 1.02
C ILE A 12 32.76 -19.93 -0.40
N LEU A 13 32.91 -19.13 -1.48
CA LEU A 13 32.82 -19.69 -2.85
C LEU A 13 33.80 -20.85 -3.08
N ILE A 14 35.04 -20.71 -2.58
CA ILE A 14 36.07 -21.76 -2.69
C ILE A 14 35.70 -23.01 -1.89
N SER A 15 34.98 -22.92 -0.76
CA SER A 15 34.52 -24.14 -0.06
C SER A 15 33.33 -24.80 -0.75
N TYR A 16 32.54 -24.06 -1.53
CA TYR A 16 31.28 -24.52 -2.13
C TYR A 16 31.42 -25.02 -3.57
N GLU A 17 32.30 -24.45 -4.39
CA GLU A 17 32.66 -25.02 -5.71
C GLU A 17 33.38 -26.37 -5.54
N ASN A 18 34.05 -26.57 -4.41
CA ASN A 18 34.72 -27.82 -4.07
C ASN A 18 33.81 -28.86 -3.40
N LEU A 19 32.58 -28.52 -2.98
CA LEU A 19 31.70 -29.49 -2.33
C LEU A 19 31.27 -30.65 -3.26
N PRO A 20 30.91 -30.40 -4.55
CA PRO A 20 30.64 -31.46 -5.52
C PRO A 20 31.90 -32.29 -5.85
N LEU A 21 33.08 -31.68 -5.84
CA LEU A 21 34.37 -32.34 -6.04
C LEU A 21 34.74 -33.23 -4.84
N ILE A 22 34.60 -32.73 -3.61
CA ILE A 22 34.78 -33.50 -2.38
C ILE A 22 33.79 -34.66 -2.32
N PHE A 23 32.55 -34.49 -2.82
CA PHE A 23 31.59 -35.59 -2.89
C PHE A 23 31.82 -36.57 -4.05
N TYR A 24 32.34 -36.10 -5.18
CA TYR A 24 32.83 -36.96 -6.27
C TYR A 24 34.02 -37.81 -5.77
N ASP A 25 34.94 -37.19 -5.03
CA ASP A 25 36.05 -37.87 -4.39
C ASP A 25 35.59 -38.80 -3.26
N VAL A 26 34.53 -38.46 -2.52
CA VAL A 26 33.89 -39.36 -1.53
C VAL A 26 33.13 -40.49 -2.23
N LYS A 27 32.54 -40.29 -3.41
CA LYS A 27 31.92 -41.34 -4.26
C LYS A 27 32.97 -42.29 -4.84
N GLU A 28 34.16 -41.79 -5.20
CA GLU A 28 35.32 -42.57 -5.63
C GLU A 28 36.02 -43.29 -4.46
N MET A 29 36.14 -42.64 -3.29
CA MET A 29 36.74 -43.22 -2.08
C MET A 29 35.83 -44.21 -1.37
N LEU A 30 34.52 -44.01 -1.35
CA LEU A 30 33.55 -44.98 -0.86
C LEU A 30 33.31 -46.01 -1.95
N ILE A 31 34.15 -47.04 -1.97
CA ILE A 31 33.78 -48.32 -2.53
C ILE A 31 32.56 -48.82 -1.74
N LEU A 32 31.36 -48.39 -2.14
CA LEU A 32 30.09 -48.66 -1.48
C LEU A 32 29.84 -50.16 -1.32
N SER A 33 30.53 -51.01 -2.08
CA SER A 33 30.48 -52.47 -1.96
C SER A 33 31.14 -53.03 -0.69
N LYS A 34 31.95 -52.26 0.04
CA LYS A 34 32.65 -52.74 1.27
C LYS A 34 31.98 -52.38 2.59
N LEU A 35 31.00 -51.48 2.59
CA LEU A 35 30.27 -51.10 3.81
C LEU A 35 29.12 -52.06 4.09
N SER A 36 28.90 -52.40 5.36
CA SER A 36 27.72 -53.16 5.81
C SER A 36 26.44 -52.34 5.63
N LEU A 37 25.29 -53.02 5.60
CA LEU A 37 23.98 -52.38 5.47
C LEU A 37 23.73 -51.34 6.57
N ALA A 38 24.17 -51.62 7.80
CA ALA A 38 24.01 -50.73 8.94
C ALA A 38 24.86 -49.46 8.82
N GLU A 39 26.11 -49.57 8.35
CA GLU A 39 26.99 -48.42 8.13
C GLU A 39 26.48 -47.51 7.01
N ARG A 40 25.93 -48.10 5.93
CA ARG A 40 25.29 -47.34 4.86
C ARG A 40 24.08 -46.55 5.37
N ARG A 41 23.23 -47.16 6.20
CA ARG A 41 22.07 -46.51 6.82
C ARG A 41 22.48 -45.39 7.77
N TRP A 42 23.51 -45.62 8.58
CA TRP A 42 24.03 -44.61 9.49
C TRP A 42 24.60 -43.39 8.74
N LEU A 43 25.37 -43.61 7.67
CA LEU A 43 25.88 -42.53 6.83
C LEU A 43 24.74 -41.75 6.16
N ILE A 44 23.69 -42.41 5.67
CA ILE A 44 22.51 -41.73 5.12
C ILE A 44 21.88 -40.80 6.15
N LEU A 45 21.67 -41.27 7.38
CA LEU A 45 21.07 -40.47 8.44
C LEU A 45 21.95 -39.27 8.81
N VAL A 46 23.27 -39.47 8.91
CA VAL A 46 24.22 -38.39 9.21
C VAL A 46 24.25 -37.37 8.08
N PHE A 47 24.37 -37.77 6.81
CA PHE A 47 24.37 -36.84 5.68
C PHE A 47 23.01 -36.15 5.49
N SER A 48 21.90 -36.86 5.69
CA SER A 48 20.55 -36.27 5.62
C SER A 48 20.32 -35.25 6.74
N PHE A 49 20.87 -35.51 7.93
CA PHE A 49 20.86 -34.55 9.03
C PHE A 49 21.77 -33.36 8.74
N TRP A 50 23.00 -33.56 8.26
CA TRP A 50 23.94 -32.48 7.98
C TRP A 50 23.48 -31.59 6.81
N ILE A 51 23.01 -32.18 5.72
CA ILE A 51 22.45 -31.44 4.58
C ILE A 51 21.14 -30.77 5.02
N GLY A 52 20.24 -31.49 5.71
CA GLY A 52 19.00 -30.91 6.21
C GLY A 52 19.22 -29.75 7.19
N ALA A 53 20.17 -29.89 8.12
CA ALA A 53 20.53 -28.87 9.10
C ALA A 53 21.30 -27.71 8.47
N SER A 54 22.13 -27.96 7.45
CA SER A 54 22.81 -26.89 6.69
C SER A 54 21.82 -26.12 5.83
N THR A 55 20.91 -26.81 5.14
CA THR A 55 19.80 -26.18 4.41
C THR A 55 18.91 -25.41 5.39
N HIS A 56 18.57 -25.97 6.55
CA HIS A 56 17.80 -25.28 7.59
C HIS A 56 18.56 -24.07 8.16
N PHE A 57 19.86 -24.17 8.41
CA PHE A 57 20.69 -23.06 8.86
C PHE A 57 20.77 -21.96 7.80
N ILE A 58 20.89 -22.33 6.52
CA ILE A 58 20.83 -21.39 5.39
C ILE A 58 19.45 -20.75 5.27
N LEU A 59 18.36 -21.51 5.46
CA LEU A 59 16.97 -21.06 5.44
C LEU A 59 16.58 -20.20 6.66
N SER A 60 17.20 -20.44 7.81
CA SER A 60 16.96 -19.68 9.05
C SER A 60 17.82 -18.42 9.13
N ASN A 61 18.97 -18.40 8.43
CA ASN A 61 19.78 -17.19 8.19
C ASN A 61 19.51 -16.57 6.80
N TRP A 62 18.44 -16.99 6.14
CA TRP A 62 17.94 -16.53 4.85
C TRP A 62 17.34 -15.12 4.98
N ASP A 63 17.74 -14.23 4.09
CA ASP A 63 17.11 -12.93 3.92
C ASP A 63 15.81 -13.14 3.11
N CYS A 64 14.64 -12.97 3.72
CA CYS A 64 13.36 -13.08 3.02
C CYS A 64 13.28 -11.98 1.95
N GLY A 65 13.76 -12.31 0.75
CA GLY A 65 13.45 -11.59 -0.46
C GLY A 65 11.97 -11.74 -0.82
N VAL A 66 11.70 -11.32 -2.05
CA VAL A 66 10.40 -11.17 -2.72
C VAL A 66 9.57 -12.46 -2.85
N PHE A 67 10.08 -13.58 -2.36
CA PHE A 67 9.39 -14.87 -2.40
C PHE A 67 9.36 -15.51 -1.01
N PRO A 68 8.30 -16.28 -0.69
CA PRO A 68 8.25 -17.07 0.53
C PRO A 68 9.48 -17.98 0.62
N PRO A 69 9.87 -18.41 1.84
CA PRO A 69 10.88 -19.43 1.98
C PRO A 69 10.51 -20.65 1.11
N PRO A 70 11.48 -21.31 0.45
CA PRO A 70 11.18 -22.52 -0.31
C PRO A 70 10.46 -23.55 0.57
N PRO A 71 9.68 -24.47 -0.03
CA PRO A 71 8.96 -25.49 0.69
C PRO A 71 9.81 -26.16 1.75
N PHE A 72 9.24 -26.29 2.95
CA PHE A 72 9.77 -27.13 4.03
C PHE A 72 9.52 -28.61 3.71
N TYR A 73 9.82 -29.02 2.48
CA TYR A 73 9.96 -30.42 2.15
C TYR A 73 11.28 -30.86 2.78
N SER A 74 11.24 -31.18 4.08
CA SER A 74 12.42 -31.56 4.86
C SER A 74 12.91 -32.89 4.31
N PRO A 75 14.07 -32.94 3.65
CA PRO A 75 14.54 -34.21 3.17
C PRO A 75 14.98 -35.13 4.32
N THR A 76 15.20 -34.58 5.52
CA THR A 76 15.31 -35.33 6.78
C THR A 76 14.00 -36.06 7.11
N LEU A 77 12.84 -35.42 6.94
CA LEU A 77 11.53 -36.07 7.13
C LEU A 77 11.32 -37.18 6.11
N VAL A 78 11.66 -36.94 4.85
CA VAL A 78 11.57 -37.95 3.77
C VAL A 78 12.48 -39.13 4.04
N ALA A 79 13.72 -38.89 4.48
CA ALA A 79 14.68 -39.93 4.84
C ALA A 79 14.21 -40.76 6.06
N LEU A 80 13.67 -40.10 7.08
CA LEU A 80 13.10 -40.77 8.26
C LEU A 80 11.88 -41.62 7.88
N LEU A 81 10.95 -41.08 7.10
CA LEU A 81 9.78 -41.83 6.65
C LEU A 81 10.19 -43.03 5.80
N PHE A 82 11.18 -42.89 4.91
CA PHE A 82 11.66 -44.00 4.10
C PHE A 82 12.36 -45.09 4.94
N GLU A 83 13.14 -44.71 5.96
CA GLU A 83 13.83 -45.68 6.84
C GLU A 83 12.87 -46.43 7.78
N PHE A 84 11.86 -45.74 8.33
CA PHE A 84 10.95 -46.33 9.31
C PHE A 84 9.70 -46.97 8.70
N ILE A 85 9.10 -46.33 7.69
CA ILE A 85 7.88 -46.84 7.01
C ILE A 85 8.24 -47.76 5.85
N GLY A 86 9.37 -47.52 5.17
CA GLY A 86 9.84 -48.31 4.04
C GLY A 86 9.86 -49.82 4.28
N PRO A 87 10.49 -50.31 5.36
CA PRO A 87 10.52 -51.74 5.69
C PRO A 87 9.14 -52.33 6.01
N MET A 88 8.20 -51.52 6.51
CA MET A 88 6.85 -51.97 6.89
C MET A 88 5.92 -52.11 5.67
N VAL A 89 6.22 -51.40 4.58
CA VAL A 89 5.38 -51.30 3.37
C VAL A 89 6.11 -51.86 2.13
N ALA A 90 7.28 -52.48 2.33
CA ALA A 90 8.29 -52.81 1.31
C ALA A 90 7.79 -53.64 0.11
N TYR A 91 6.66 -54.32 0.22
CA TYR A 91 6.10 -55.17 -0.83
C TYR A 91 5.11 -54.46 -1.78
N ASP A 92 4.63 -53.26 -1.44
CA ASP A 92 3.72 -52.48 -2.30
C ASP A 92 4.35 -51.13 -2.68
N ARG A 93 4.79 -51.08 -3.95
CA ARG A 93 5.47 -49.93 -4.55
C ARG A 93 4.63 -48.65 -4.53
N SER A 94 3.33 -48.78 -4.76
CA SER A 94 2.41 -47.64 -4.85
C SER A 94 2.12 -47.08 -3.46
N LEU A 95 1.95 -47.98 -2.48
CA LEU A 95 1.66 -47.63 -1.10
C LEU A 95 2.85 -46.94 -0.41
N LEU A 96 4.08 -47.37 -0.72
CA LEU A 96 5.30 -46.74 -0.21
C LEU A 96 5.49 -45.31 -0.73
N LEU A 97 5.30 -45.10 -2.04
CA LEU A 97 5.41 -43.79 -2.67
C LEU A 97 4.33 -42.82 -2.17
N LEU A 98 3.08 -43.28 -2.09
CA LEU A 98 1.96 -42.46 -1.68
C LEU A 98 2.05 -42.04 -0.21
N ASN A 99 2.46 -42.95 0.69
CA ASN A 99 2.61 -42.62 2.11
C ASN A 99 3.76 -41.64 2.36
N THR A 100 4.93 -41.89 1.76
CA THR A 100 6.11 -41.07 2.01
C THR A 100 5.95 -39.65 1.49
N ILE A 101 5.48 -39.51 0.25
CA ILE A 101 5.32 -38.20 -0.41
C ILE A 101 4.04 -37.52 0.09
N GLY A 102 2.97 -38.27 0.33
CA GLY A 102 1.71 -37.74 0.87
C GLY A 102 1.87 -37.16 2.27
N ILE A 103 2.52 -37.87 3.19
CA ILE A 103 2.76 -37.38 4.56
C ILE A 103 3.69 -36.16 4.55
N ALA A 104 4.78 -36.20 3.78
CA ALA A 104 5.70 -35.06 3.67
C ALA A 104 5.02 -33.81 3.07
N THR A 105 4.13 -34.00 2.08
CA THR A 105 3.32 -32.93 1.48
C THR A 105 2.33 -32.35 2.49
N LEU A 106 1.63 -33.20 3.25
CA LEU A 106 0.65 -32.77 4.25
C LEU A 106 1.33 -31.94 5.36
N VAL A 107 2.48 -32.39 5.86
CA VAL A 107 3.25 -31.66 6.88
C VAL A 107 3.74 -30.31 6.34
N CYS A 108 4.26 -30.29 5.12
CA CYS A 108 4.72 -29.06 4.45
C CYS A 108 3.61 -28.01 4.37
N PHE A 109 2.44 -28.39 3.85
CA PHE A 109 1.31 -27.46 3.71
C PHE A 109 0.64 -27.09 5.04
N THR A 110 0.55 -28.02 5.99
CA THR A 110 0.00 -27.74 7.33
C THR A 110 0.87 -26.72 8.07
N TYR A 111 2.19 -26.85 7.99
CA TYR A 111 3.12 -25.89 8.57
C TYR A 111 2.98 -24.51 7.92
N ALA A 112 2.94 -24.46 6.58
CA ALA A 112 2.76 -23.20 5.86
C ALA A 112 1.45 -22.49 6.21
N TYR A 113 0.37 -23.25 6.44
CA TYR A 113 -0.90 -22.73 6.91
C TYR A 113 -0.82 -22.17 8.34
N ILE A 114 -0.26 -22.93 9.29
CA ILE A 114 -0.15 -22.52 10.71
C ILE A 114 0.65 -21.22 10.88
N TYR A 115 1.70 -21.03 10.09
CA TYR A 115 2.58 -19.85 10.18
C TYR A 115 2.24 -18.73 9.18
N ALA A 116 1.08 -18.80 8.50
CA ALA A 116 0.63 -17.81 7.51
C ALA A 116 1.67 -17.54 6.39
N ARG A 117 2.34 -18.59 5.90
CA ARG A 117 3.37 -18.52 4.85
C ARG A 117 2.91 -19.10 3.50
N PHE A 118 1.63 -19.44 3.37
CA PHE A 118 1.09 -20.08 2.17
C PHE A 118 0.84 -19.05 1.05
N THR A 119 1.82 -18.85 0.17
CA THR A 119 1.69 -18.00 -1.03
C THR A 119 1.77 -18.83 -2.31
N PHE A 120 1.45 -18.24 -3.47
CA PHE A 120 1.46 -18.97 -4.75
C PHE A 120 2.85 -19.54 -5.08
N THR A 121 3.91 -18.77 -4.87
CA THR A 121 5.27 -19.25 -5.10
C THR A 121 5.61 -20.42 -4.18
N TYR A 122 5.16 -20.40 -2.92
CA TYR A 122 5.35 -21.51 -2.00
C TYR A 122 4.67 -22.77 -2.54
N PHE A 123 3.42 -22.65 -2.99
CA PHE A 123 2.67 -23.74 -3.57
C PHE A 123 3.32 -24.30 -4.85
N TYR A 124 3.71 -23.44 -5.79
CA TYR A 124 4.30 -23.86 -7.06
C TYR A 124 5.68 -24.51 -6.88
N THR A 125 6.54 -23.94 -6.05
CA THR A 125 7.84 -24.54 -5.73
C THR A 125 7.70 -25.82 -4.91
N SER A 126 6.68 -25.93 -4.05
CA SER A 126 6.30 -27.19 -3.38
C SER A 126 5.94 -28.27 -4.39
N LEU A 127 5.10 -27.95 -5.38
CA LEU A 127 4.70 -28.90 -6.42
C LEU A 127 5.88 -29.40 -7.24
N ILE A 128 6.80 -28.52 -7.64
CA ILE A 128 8.02 -28.91 -8.37
C ILE A 128 8.91 -29.81 -7.51
N ALA A 129 9.08 -29.47 -6.23
CA ALA A 129 9.86 -30.28 -5.28
C ALA A 129 9.24 -31.68 -5.10
N ILE A 130 7.92 -31.74 -4.89
CA ILE A 130 7.15 -32.99 -4.77
C ILE A 130 7.29 -33.83 -6.05
N ALA A 131 7.10 -33.23 -7.23
CA ALA A 131 7.21 -33.92 -8.51
C ALA A 131 8.63 -34.45 -8.77
N SER A 132 9.64 -33.65 -8.43
CA SER A 132 11.06 -34.05 -8.55
C SER A 132 11.41 -35.19 -7.59
N SER A 133 10.93 -35.13 -6.35
CA SER A 133 11.09 -36.21 -5.38
C SER A 133 10.35 -37.49 -5.79
N PHE A 134 9.14 -37.36 -6.35
CA PHE A 134 8.38 -38.48 -6.91
C PHE A 134 9.14 -39.17 -8.06
N TYR A 135 9.64 -38.38 -9.02
CA TYR A 135 10.42 -38.89 -10.15
C TYR A 135 11.70 -39.62 -9.70
N ASN A 136 12.46 -39.01 -8.78
CA ASN A 136 13.69 -39.59 -8.26
C ASN A 136 13.43 -40.90 -7.48
N MET A 137 12.35 -40.97 -6.68
CA MET A 137 11.97 -42.20 -5.99
C MET A 137 11.47 -43.30 -6.95
N GLN A 138 10.82 -42.95 -8.05
CA GLN A 138 10.41 -43.94 -9.05
C GLN A 138 11.62 -44.62 -9.71
N GLN A 139 12.68 -43.87 -10.00
CA GLN A 139 13.92 -44.40 -10.57
C GLN A 139 14.65 -45.35 -9.60
N HIS A 140 14.63 -45.05 -8.30
CA HIS A 140 15.17 -45.92 -7.25
C HIS A 140 14.51 -47.32 -7.22
N LEU A 141 13.21 -47.40 -7.51
CA LEU A 141 12.44 -48.64 -7.46
C LEU A 141 12.56 -49.48 -8.76
N ALA A 142 13.25 -48.96 -9.78
CA ALA A 142 13.40 -49.60 -11.09
C ALA A 142 14.77 -50.30 -11.30
N ASP A 143 15.83 -49.92 -10.57
CA ASP A 143 17.17 -50.53 -10.69
C ASP A 143 17.72 -51.01 -9.32
N PRO A 144 17.78 -52.33 -9.06
CA PRO A 144 18.29 -52.89 -7.79
C PRO A 144 19.80 -52.71 -7.56
N LYS A 145 20.58 -52.35 -8.58
CA LYS A 145 22.06 -52.26 -8.51
C LYS A 145 22.56 -50.87 -8.13
N LEU A 146 21.76 -49.83 -8.35
CA LEU A 146 22.07 -48.48 -7.90
C LEU A 146 21.72 -48.39 -6.41
N GLY A 147 22.70 -48.64 -5.55
CA GLY A 147 22.51 -48.79 -4.12
C GLY A 147 21.63 -47.70 -3.49
N TYR A 148 20.81 -48.12 -2.54
CA TYR A 148 19.80 -47.40 -1.73
C TYR A 148 20.18 -46.02 -1.13
N VAL A 149 21.37 -45.51 -1.42
CA VAL A 149 22.06 -44.43 -0.73
C VAL A 149 22.15 -43.15 -1.57
N LEU A 150 22.34 -43.25 -2.89
CA LEU A 150 22.77 -42.11 -3.71
C LEU A 150 21.63 -41.17 -4.14
N LEU A 151 20.42 -41.73 -4.31
CA LEU A 151 19.26 -41.04 -4.90
C LEU A 151 18.51 -40.11 -3.92
N PRO A 152 18.31 -40.45 -2.62
CA PRO A 152 17.74 -39.52 -1.65
C PRO A 152 18.61 -38.26 -1.52
N ILE A 153 19.93 -38.47 -1.44
CA ILE A 153 20.95 -37.41 -1.40
C ILE A 153 20.85 -36.52 -2.64
N GLN A 154 20.75 -37.10 -3.85
CA GLN A 154 20.52 -36.34 -5.08
C GLN A 154 19.20 -35.54 -5.07
N SER A 155 18.13 -36.06 -4.48
CA SER A 155 16.88 -35.29 -4.30
C SER A 155 17.09 -34.09 -3.37
N MET A 156 17.88 -34.22 -2.30
CA MET A 156 18.23 -33.10 -1.42
C MET A 156 19.06 -32.04 -2.15
N TYR A 157 19.99 -32.49 -3.01
CA TYR A 157 20.81 -31.60 -3.84
C TYR A 157 20.00 -30.89 -4.92
N ASN A 158 19.03 -31.55 -5.55
CA ASN A 158 18.13 -30.89 -6.51
C ASN A 158 17.33 -29.77 -5.83
N GLN A 159 16.85 -30.01 -4.60
CA GLN A 159 16.15 -28.99 -3.84
C GLN A 159 17.06 -27.80 -3.49
N LEU A 160 18.31 -28.07 -3.06
CA LEU A 160 19.31 -27.03 -2.82
C LEU A 160 19.69 -26.27 -4.12
N ALA A 161 19.85 -26.98 -5.24
CA ALA A 161 20.21 -26.39 -6.53
C ALA A 161 19.07 -25.53 -7.09
N ILE A 162 17.82 -26.00 -7.02
CA ILE A 162 16.62 -25.21 -7.36
C ILE A 162 16.59 -23.95 -6.49
N THR A 163 16.81 -24.10 -5.18
CA THR A 163 16.88 -22.98 -4.24
C THR A 163 17.94 -21.95 -4.62
N LEU A 164 19.10 -22.42 -5.11
CA LEU A 164 20.20 -21.55 -5.52
C LEU A 164 19.99 -20.90 -6.91
N ILE A 165 19.37 -21.61 -7.86
CA ILE A 165 19.13 -21.17 -9.24
C ILE A 165 18.01 -20.13 -9.31
N PHE A 166 16.94 -20.33 -8.54
CA PHE A 166 15.79 -19.42 -8.53
C PHE A 166 15.88 -18.31 -7.47
N GLY A 167 16.96 -18.28 -6.68
CA GLY A 167 17.21 -17.23 -5.68
C GLY A 167 17.97 -16.02 -6.27
N HIS A 168 17.53 -14.81 -5.95
CA HIS A 168 18.28 -13.57 -6.21
C HIS A 168 18.95 -13.04 -4.93
N TYR A 169 20.21 -12.58 -5.04
CA TYR A 169 21.08 -12.28 -3.89
C TYR A 169 21.49 -10.81 -3.82
N HIS A 170 21.23 -10.13 -2.69
CA HIS A 170 21.72 -8.78 -2.41
C HIS A 170 22.41 -8.69 -1.04
N TRP A 171 23.62 -8.12 -0.99
CA TRP A 171 24.38 -7.95 0.26
C TRP A 171 24.19 -6.51 0.79
N ASN A 172 23.76 -6.37 2.05
CA ASN A 172 23.47 -5.10 2.77
C ASN A 172 22.16 -4.37 2.41
N ARG A 173 21.03 -5.09 2.33
CA ARG A 173 19.69 -4.48 2.21
C ARG A 173 19.14 -4.13 3.60
N ASN A 174 18.44 -3.00 3.73
CA ASN A 174 17.63 -2.70 4.90
C ASN A 174 16.42 -3.67 4.92
N PRO A 175 16.20 -4.48 5.99
CA PRO A 175 15.11 -5.45 6.05
C PRO A 175 13.71 -4.85 5.88
N ASN A 176 13.56 -3.54 6.05
CA ASN A 176 12.29 -2.82 5.85
C ASN A 176 12.10 -2.26 4.43
N ALA A 177 13.10 -2.38 3.55
CA ALA A 177 13.00 -1.87 2.18
C ALA A 177 12.43 -2.96 1.27
N ILE A 178 11.11 -3.21 1.32
CA ILE A 178 10.42 -4.15 0.42
C ILE A 178 10.48 -3.61 -1.02
N LYS A 179 10.73 -4.49 -1.98
CA LYS A 179 10.65 -4.18 -3.41
C LYS A 179 9.96 -5.39 -4.04
N PRO A 180 8.65 -5.31 -4.31
CA PRO A 180 7.86 -6.48 -4.69
C PRO A 180 8.15 -6.93 -6.13
N ASP A 181 7.87 -8.21 -6.40
CA ASP A 181 7.91 -8.76 -7.75
C ASP A 181 6.61 -8.41 -8.46
N SER A 182 6.75 -7.99 -9.71
CA SER A 182 5.64 -7.62 -10.58
C SER A 182 4.60 -8.74 -10.79
N LEU A 183 4.92 -10.01 -10.49
CA LEU A 183 4.03 -11.14 -10.72
C LEU A 183 2.99 -11.31 -9.60
N GLU A 184 3.40 -11.29 -8.33
CA GLU A 184 2.52 -11.46 -7.15
C GLU A 184 1.53 -10.29 -7.02
N GLU A 185 2.01 -9.07 -7.26
CA GLU A 185 1.20 -7.87 -7.38
C GLU A 185 0.12 -8.01 -8.47
N ARG A 186 0.50 -8.47 -9.67
CA ARG A 186 -0.46 -8.70 -10.77
C ARG A 186 -1.50 -9.75 -10.42
N TYR A 187 -1.10 -10.88 -9.84
CA TYR A 187 -2.05 -11.94 -9.44
C TYR A 187 -3.02 -11.48 -8.35
N THR A 188 -2.53 -10.73 -7.37
CA THR A 188 -3.39 -10.21 -6.29
C THR A 188 -4.39 -9.19 -6.83
N LEU A 189 -3.97 -8.31 -7.74
CA LEU A 189 -4.88 -7.40 -8.45
C LEU A 189 -5.94 -8.16 -9.24
N LEU A 190 -5.55 -9.21 -9.99
CA LEU A 190 -6.50 -10.03 -10.75
C LEU A 190 -7.58 -10.63 -9.85
N LEU A 191 -7.19 -11.21 -8.71
CA LEU A 191 -8.12 -11.84 -7.76
C LEU A 191 -9.01 -10.82 -7.05
N GLN A 192 -8.43 -9.74 -6.50
CA GLN A 192 -9.16 -8.76 -5.68
C GLN A 192 -10.08 -7.84 -6.49
N LEU A 193 -9.70 -7.54 -7.74
CA LEU A 193 -10.50 -6.72 -8.65
C LEU A 193 -11.41 -7.56 -9.57
N ASN A 194 -11.30 -8.89 -9.50
CA ASN A 194 -11.99 -9.85 -10.36
C ASN A 194 -11.80 -9.53 -11.85
N LEU A 195 -10.53 -9.56 -12.27
CA LEU A 195 -10.07 -9.26 -13.63
C LEU A 195 -9.60 -10.54 -14.33
N GLY A 196 -9.73 -10.60 -15.65
CA GLY A 196 -9.20 -11.72 -16.45
C GLY A 196 -7.75 -11.50 -16.87
N THR A 197 -7.36 -10.26 -17.17
CA THR A 197 -6.00 -9.88 -17.58
C THR A 197 -5.61 -8.50 -17.05
N ILE A 198 -4.31 -8.34 -16.72
CA ILE A 198 -3.73 -7.08 -16.27
C ILE A 198 -2.34 -6.87 -16.87
N LYS A 199 -2.07 -5.65 -17.34
CA LYS A 199 -0.77 -5.24 -17.86
C LYS A 199 -0.34 -3.95 -17.20
N GLU A 200 0.76 -3.98 -16.48
CA GLU A 200 1.37 -2.76 -15.93
C GLU A 200 1.80 -1.82 -17.06
N LEU A 201 1.42 -0.56 -16.95
CA LEU A 201 1.80 0.49 -17.89
C LEU A 201 3.08 1.15 -17.37
N GLN A 202 4.11 1.24 -18.21
CA GLN A 202 5.32 1.99 -17.88
C GLN A 202 5.04 3.49 -17.98
N PHE A 203 4.42 4.05 -16.94
CA PHE A 203 4.24 5.47 -16.80
C PHE A 203 5.39 6.08 -15.98
N ARG A 204 5.95 7.19 -16.47
CA ARG A 204 6.88 8.03 -15.71
C ARG A 204 6.10 8.97 -14.80
N PHE A 205 5.48 8.47 -13.74
CA PHE A 205 5.02 9.35 -12.67
C PHE A 205 6.10 9.48 -11.59
N SER A 206 6.27 10.69 -11.08
CA SER A 206 6.76 10.89 -9.72
C SER A 206 5.55 10.59 -8.83
N GLY A 207 5.60 9.52 -8.02
CA GLY A 207 4.53 9.25 -7.05
C GLY A 207 4.29 10.46 -6.15
N GLY A 208 3.08 10.55 -5.57
CA GLY A 208 2.79 11.59 -4.58
C GLY A 208 3.75 11.52 -3.39
N TYR A 209 3.88 12.60 -2.62
CA TYR A 209 4.82 12.68 -1.49
C TYR A 209 4.64 11.57 -0.43
N ILE A 210 3.44 10.98 -0.37
CA ILE A 210 3.01 10.03 0.67
C ILE A 210 2.80 8.61 0.12
N ASN A 211 2.23 8.48 -1.07
CA ASN A 211 1.79 7.20 -1.64
C ASN A 211 2.64 6.80 -2.83
N ARG A 212 3.03 5.51 -2.88
CA ARG A 212 3.52 4.92 -4.13
C ARG A 212 2.34 4.73 -5.08
N ALA A 213 2.57 4.83 -6.38
CA ALA A 213 1.51 4.64 -7.35
C ALA A 213 1.99 3.96 -8.63
N LYS A 214 1.09 3.19 -9.26
CA LYS A 214 1.30 2.51 -10.55
C LYS A 214 0.04 2.58 -11.40
N ALA A 215 0.23 2.41 -12.70
CA ALA A 215 -0.85 2.35 -13.68
C ALA A 215 -0.92 0.96 -14.31
N TYR A 216 -2.13 0.48 -14.57
CA TYR A 216 -2.36 -0.83 -15.19
C TYR A 216 -3.46 -0.75 -16.23
N SER A 217 -3.31 -1.47 -17.32
CA SER A 217 -4.38 -1.75 -18.26
C SER A 217 -5.11 -3.02 -17.85
N THR A 218 -6.43 -2.98 -17.80
CA THR A 218 -7.31 -4.08 -17.40
C THR A 218 -8.38 -4.33 -18.45
N ASP A 219 -8.82 -5.58 -18.57
CA ASP A 219 -9.90 -5.96 -19.49
C ASP A 219 -11.28 -5.44 -19.07
N LYS A 220 -11.53 -5.32 -17.76
CA LYS A 220 -12.84 -4.95 -17.23
C LYS A 220 -13.05 -3.45 -17.01
N TYR A 221 -12.04 -2.75 -16.51
CA TYR A 221 -12.14 -1.34 -16.13
C TYR A 221 -11.36 -0.40 -17.05
N GLY A 222 -10.70 -0.94 -18.10
CA GLY A 222 -9.75 -0.18 -18.90
C GLY A 222 -8.48 0.13 -18.12
N ASP A 223 -7.91 1.31 -18.37
CA ASP A 223 -6.71 1.75 -17.67
C ASP A 223 -7.05 2.29 -16.27
N ILE A 224 -6.36 1.77 -15.26
CA ILE A 224 -6.55 2.08 -13.85
C ILE A 224 -5.27 2.64 -13.23
N PHE A 225 -5.45 3.45 -12.20
CA PHE A 225 -4.41 3.96 -11.33
C PHE A 225 -4.57 3.33 -9.95
N VAL A 226 -3.48 2.82 -9.38
CA VAL A 226 -3.46 2.18 -8.07
C VAL A 226 -2.47 2.89 -7.17
N LYS A 227 -2.95 3.34 -6.01
CA LYS A 227 -2.14 3.88 -4.91
C LYS A 227 -1.83 2.76 -3.91
N PHE A 228 -0.63 2.80 -3.35
CA PHE A 228 -0.10 1.85 -2.38
C PHE A 228 0.50 2.61 -1.19
N ASN A 229 0.22 2.13 0.02
CA ASN A 229 0.82 2.67 1.24
C ASN A 229 0.94 1.59 2.31
N ASP A 230 2.11 1.50 2.93
CA ASP A 230 2.51 0.53 3.95
C ASP A 230 2.30 1.03 5.40
N ASN A 231 1.86 2.27 5.58
CA ASN A 231 1.57 2.86 6.87
C ASN A 231 0.38 2.16 7.54
N GLU A 232 0.43 2.01 8.87
CA GLU A 232 -0.66 1.41 9.67
C GLU A 232 -2.01 2.14 9.52
N LYS A 233 -1.98 3.44 9.17
CA LYS A 233 -3.17 4.28 8.91
C LYS A 233 -3.61 4.32 7.46
N ALA A 234 -2.90 3.63 6.56
CA ALA A 234 -3.18 3.66 5.12
C ALA A 234 -4.60 3.19 4.78
N GLN A 235 -5.12 2.20 5.51
CA GLN A 235 -6.47 1.70 5.32
C GLN A 235 -7.53 2.79 5.58
N GLU A 236 -7.43 3.49 6.72
CA GLU A 236 -8.35 4.59 7.08
C GLU A 236 -8.23 5.75 6.10
N MET A 237 -7.00 6.06 5.66
CA MET A 237 -6.74 7.11 4.67
C MET A 237 -7.39 6.81 3.32
N PHE A 238 -7.19 5.61 2.78
CA PHE A 238 -7.80 5.23 1.51
C PHE A 238 -9.31 5.07 1.58
N ASP A 239 -9.86 4.65 2.73
CA ASP A 239 -11.31 4.62 2.94
C ASP A 239 -11.92 6.02 2.88
N GLY A 240 -11.26 6.99 3.52
CA GLY A 240 -11.64 8.40 3.47
C GLY A 240 -11.56 8.97 2.05
N GLU A 241 -10.47 8.69 1.33
CA GLU A 241 -10.30 9.13 -0.06
C GLU A 241 -11.34 8.50 -0.99
N PHE A 242 -11.60 7.19 -0.86
CA PHE A 242 -12.63 6.50 -1.64
C PHE A 242 -14.02 7.09 -1.42
N ALA A 243 -14.40 7.31 -0.15
CA ALA A 243 -15.69 7.92 0.19
C ALA A 243 -15.80 9.36 -0.33
N SER A 244 -14.71 10.12 -0.28
CA SER A 244 -14.63 11.49 -0.79
C SER A 244 -14.81 11.53 -2.31
N LEU A 245 -14.09 10.68 -3.06
CA LEU A 245 -14.25 10.55 -4.51
C LEU A 245 -15.68 10.15 -4.89
N GLN A 246 -16.28 9.21 -4.16
CA GLN A 246 -17.66 8.79 -4.41
C GLN A 246 -18.66 9.92 -4.16
N ALA A 247 -18.49 10.68 -3.07
CA ALA A 247 -19.35 11.82 -2.75
C ALA A 247 -19.26 12.90 -3.82
N LEU A 248 -18.04 13.27 -4.24
CA LEU A 248 -17.83 14.26 -5.31
C LEU A 248 -18.44 13.79 -6.64
N LEU A 249 -18.20 12.53 -7.02
CA LEU A 249 -18.74 11.92 -8.25
C LEU A 249 -20.27 11.97 -8.28
N ASN A 250 -20.93 11.67 -7.16
CA ASN A 250 -22.39 11.64 -7.07
C ASN A 250 -23.05 13.01 -7.30
N THR A 251 -22.32 14.12 -7.12
CA THR A 251 -22.86 15.47 -7.36
C THR A 251 -22.99 15.81 -8.85
N ASN A 252 -22.24 15.14 -9.72
CA ASN A 252 -22.12 15.46 -11.15
C ASN A 252 -21.73 16.93 -11.43
N THR A 253 -21.00 17.58 -10.52
CA THR A 253 -20.60 19.00 -10.67
C THR A 253 -19.15 19.18 -11.12
N VAL A 254 -18.26 18.30 -10.68
CA VAL A 254 -16.83 18.31 -10.99
C VAL A 254 -16.37 16.92 -11.43
N ARG A 255 -15.38 16.85 -12.32
CA ARG A 255 -14.77 15.57 -12.70
C ARG A 255 -13.78 15.14 -11.60
N VAL A 256 -13.87 13.87 -11.22
CA VAL A 256 -12.91 13.17 -10.36
C VAL A 256 -12.55 11.82 -10.99
N PRO A 257 -11.40 11.21 -10.65
CA PRO A 257 -11.14 9.81 -10.97
C PRO A 257 -12.24 8.93 -10.38
N LYS A 258 -12.85 8.05 -11.19
CA LYS A 258 -13.87 7.13 -10.69
C LYS A 258 -13.23 6.11 -9.74
N PRO A 259 -13.65 6.04 -8.46
CA PRO A 259 -13.12 5.05 -7.54
C PRO A 259 -13.64 3.65 -7.91
N ILE A 260 -12.77 2.64 -7.90
CA ILE A 260 -13.11 1.27 -8.31
C ILE A 260 -13.17 0.36 -7.08
N LYS A 261 -12.10 0.34 -6.28
CA LYS A 261 -11.99 -0.54 -5.11
C LYS A 261 -11.03 0.03 -4.09
N VAL A 262 -11.36 -0.20 -2.83
CA VAL A 262 -10.53 0.06 -1.66
C VAL A 262 -10.52 -1.17 -0.74
N ARG A 263 -9.63 -1.16 0.26
CA ARG A 263 -9.46 -2.23 1.28
C ARG A 263 -8.89 -3.54 0.77
N PHE A 264 -8.04 -3.49 -0.25
CA PHE A 264 -7.27 -4.66 -0.66
C PHE A 264 -5.79 -4.42 -0.35
N SER A 265 -5.09 -5.50 -0.03
CA SER A 265 -3.68 -5.46 0.32
C SER A 265 -2.84 -6.15 -0.74
N ILE A 266 -1.71 -5.56 -1.10
CA ILE A 266 -0.72 -6.16 -2.00
C ILE A 266 0.64 -6.05 -1.30
N ASP A 267 1.29 -7.18 -1.06
CA ASP A 267 2.60 -7.24 -0.41
C ASP A 267 2.66 -6.55 0.97
N GLY A 268 1.53 -6.52 1.67
CA GLY A 268 1.37 -5.82 2.96
C GLY A 268 0.92 -4.36 2.86
N ASP A 269 1.00 -3.74 1.67
CA ASP A 269 0.51 -2.38 1.44
C ASP A 269 -1.01 -2.36 1.29
N CYS A 270 -1.67 -1.40 1.94
CA CYS A 270 -3.05 -1.07 1.63
C CYS A 270 -3.11 -0.38 0.26
N CYS A 271 -4.20 -0.62 -0.47
CA CYS A 271 -4.34 -0.14 -1.84
C CYS A 271 -5.69 0.52 -2.13
N LEU A 272 -5.67 1.49 -3.04
CA LEU A 272 -6.83 2.16 -3.63
C LEU A 272 -6.71 2.16 -5.15
N ALA A 273 -7.68 1.56 -5.84
CA ALA A 273 -7.77 1.52 -7.30
C ALA A 273 -8.84 2.49 -7.81
N MET A 274 -8.51 3.24 -8.85
CA MET A 274 -9.38 4.23 -9.50
C MET A 274 -9.09 4.33 -10.99
N GLU A 275 -9.94 5.07 -11.72
CA GLU A 275 -9.73 5.41 -13.14
C GLU A 275 -8.38 6.11 -13.37
N LEU A 276 -7.63 5.68 -14.39
CA LEU A 276 -6.47 6.42 -14.88
C LEU A 276 -6.95 7.55 -15.81
N LEU A 277 -6.50 8.78 -15.55
CA LEU A 277 -6.86 9.95 -16.35
C LEU A 277 -5.67 10.46 -17.16
N ASP A 278 -5.94 10.85 -18.41
CA ASP A 278 -5.01 11.61 -19.24
C ASP A 278 -5.12 13.11 -18.89
N MET A 279 -4.07 13.61 -18.23
CA MET A 279 -3.99 14.95 -17.66
C MET A 279 -3.18 15.93 -18.52
N HIS A 280 -3.18 15.74 -19.84
CA HIS A 280 -2.51 16.61 -20.83
C HIS A 280 -3.48 17.53 -21.59
N GLY A 281 -4.63 17.85 -21.00
CA GLY A 281 -5.61 18.75 -21.58
C GLY A 281 -5.22 20.23 -21.51
N PRO A 282 -5.88 21.08 -22.32
CA PRO A 282 -5.71 22.53 -22.24
C PRO A 282 -6.26 23.07 -20.92
N SER A 283 -5.63 24.11 -20.38
CA SER A 283 -6.09 24.75 -19.15
C SER A 283 -7.42 25.48 -19.34
N ASP A 284 -8.33 25.32 -18.38
CA ASP A 284 -9.65 25.94 -18.36
C ASP A 284 -10.05 26.31 -16.93
N PHE A 285 -9.41 27.35 -16.41
CA PHE A 285 -9.62 27.84 -15.04
C PHE A 285 -11.02 28.41 -14.83
N GLU A 286 -11.68 28.94 -15.86
CA GLU A 286 -13.05 29.44 -15.77
C GLU A 286 -14.03 28.30 -15.52
N LYS A 287 -13.89 27.19 -16.27
CA LYS A 287 -14.70 25.99 -16.04
C LYS A 287 -14.38 25.34 -14.70
N LEU A 288 -13.12 25.35 -14.26
CA LEU A 288 -12.75 24.86 -12.93
C LEU A 288 -13.47 25.67 -11.84
N GLY A 289 -13.40 27.01 -11.89
CA GLY A 289 -14.09 27.89 -10.93
C GLY A 289 -15.60 27.72 -10.91
N THR A 290 -16.20 27.60 -12.09
CA THR A 290 -17.64 27.32 -12.25
C THR A 290 -18.02 25.97 -11.66
N SER A 291 -17.20 24.93 -11.86
CA SER A 291 -17.48 23.56 -11.40
C SER A 291 -17.40 23.46 -9.88
N ILE A 292 -16.39 24.10 -9.26
CA ILE A 292 -16.23 24.13 -7.80
C ILE A 292 -17.36 24.96 -7.15
N ALA A 293 -17.78 26.08 -7.74
CA ALA A 293 -18.94 26.82 -7.22
C ALA A 293 -20.23 26.00 -7.30
N LYS A 294 -20.45 25.26 -8.39
CA LYS A 294 -21.60 24.34 -8.52
C LYS A 294 -21.54 23.22 -7.49
N LEU A 295 -20.36 22.67 -7.21
CA LEU A 295 -20.16 21.69 -6.15
C LEU A 295 -20.61 22.25 -4.80
N HIS A 296 -20.14 23.46 -4.44
CA HIS A 296 -20.49 24.07 -3.16
C HIS A 296 -21.98 24.44 -3.06
N LEU A 297 -22.63 24.82 -4.17
CA LEU A 297 -24.06 25.09 -4.20
C LEU A 297 -24.94 23.84 -4.23
N HIS A 298 -24.39 22.66 -4.56
CA HIS A 298 -25.17 21.44 -4.78
C HIS A 298 -26.08 21.10 -3.60
N ASN A 299 -25.52 21.02 -2.39
CA ASN A 299 -26.29 20.65 -1.21
C ASN A 299 -27.30 21.74 -0.79
N LYS A 300 -27.00 23.02 -1.05
CA LYS A 300 -27.95 24.11 -0.81
C LYS A 300 -29.20 23.94 -1.67
N PHE A 301 -29.03 23.61 -2.96
CA PHE A 301 -30.16 23.34 -3.84
C PHE A 301 -30.98 22.12 -3.39
N LEU A 302 -30.35 21.07 -2.85
CA LEU A 302 -31.06 19.93 -2.28
C LEU A 302 -31.89 20.33 -1.04
N ILE A 303 -31.32 21.15 -0.15
CA ILE A 303 -32.03 21.65 1.04
C ILE A 303 -33.24 22.50 0.62
N GLU A 304 -33.08 23.40 -0.35
CA GLU A 304 -34.16 24.25 -0.86
C GLU A 304 -35.24 23.43 -1.58
N ALA A 305 -34.84 22.45 -2.41
CA ALA A 305 -35.77 21.56 -3.10
C ALA A 305 -36.59 20.71 -2.10
N ASN A 306 -35.95 20.19 -1.05
CA ASN A 306 -36.63 19.41 -0.01
C ASN A 306 -37.66 20.25 0.76
N LYS A 307 -37.31 21.50 1.12
CA LYS A 307 -38.26 22.44 1.74
C LYS A 307 -39.47 22.71 0.85
N ASN A 308 -39.27 22.82 -0.46
CA ASN A 308 -40.35 23.05 -1.43
C ASN A 308 -41.20 21.80 -1.71
N SER A 309 -40.61 20.61 -1.69
CA SER A 309 -41.35 19.34 -1.90
C SER A 309 -42.18 18.94 -0.68
N GLN A 310 -41.72 19.24 0.54
CA GLN A 310 -42.55 19.09 1.76
C GLN A 310 -43.82 19.95 1.73
N LEU A 311 -43.86 21.00 0.91
CA LEU A 311 -45.01 21.88 0.71
C LEU A 311 -45.96 21.41 -0.42
N THR A 312 -45.62 20.38 -1.19
CA THR A 312 -46.44 19.87 -2.30
C THR A 312 -46.70 18.37 -2.20
N ILE A 313 -47.98 17.99 -2.04
CA ILE A 313 -48.41 16.58 -1.99
C ILE A 313 -48.32 16.00 -3.41
N GLY A 314 -47.23 15.31 -3.77
CA GLY A 314 -47.24 14.45 -4.98
C GLY A 314 -45.95 14.17 -5.75
N GLY A 315 -44.75 14.62 -5.32
CA GLY A 315 -43.51 14.38 -6.09
C GLY A 315 -42.57 13.38 -5.44
N ILE A 316 -42.56 12.12 -5.89
CA ILE A 316 -41.51 11.14 -5.56
C ILE A 316 -40.54 11.07 -6.75
N ASP A 317 -39.64 12.04 -6.84
CA ASP A 317 -38.39 11.84 -7.58
C ASP A 317 -37.28 11.52 -6.57
N LYS A 318 -36.57 10.41 -6.79
CA LYS A 318 -35.42 9.97 -5.99
C LYS A 318 -34.24 10.96 -6.15
N GLN A 319 -34.35 12.14 -5.57
CA GLN A 319 -33.20 13.03 -5.36
C GLN A 319 -32.42 12.56 -4.14
N SER A 320 -31.11 12.79 -4.15
CA SER A 320 -30.25 12.54 -2.99
C SER A 320 -30.75 13.34 -1.78
N GLU A 321 -30.75 12.73 -0.60
CA GLU A 321 -31.18 13.41 0.62
C GLU A 321 -30.22 14.58 0.96
N PRO A 322 -30.75 15.76 1.34
CA PRO A 322 -29.92 16.88 1.74
C PRO A 322 -29.18 16.58 3.05
N ILE A 323 -27.96 17.12 3.16
CA ILE A 323 -27.18 17.05 4.40
C ILE A 323 -27.35 18.35 5.17
N GLU A 324 -27.92 18.29 6.38
CA GLU A 324 -28.20 19.49 7.20
C GLU A 324 -27.09 19.80 8.22
N LYS A 325 -26.13 18.89 8.41
CA LYS A 325 -25.05 19.01 9.41
C LYS A 325 -23.68 19.16 8.76
N PHE A 326 -22.74 19.75 9.49
CA PHE A 326 -21.32 19.79 9.13
C PHE A 326 -20.64 18.49 9.55
N GLY A 327 -19.72 17.97 8.75
CA GLY A 327 -19.04 16.70 8.99
C GLY A 327 -19.03 15.79 7.77
N PHE A 328 -18.78 14.50 8.00
CA PHE A 328 -18.74 13.49 6.95
C PHE A 328 -18.98 12.10 7.53
N SER A 329 -19.41 11.15 6.70
CA SER A 329 -19.76 9.80 7.17
C SER A 329 -18.56 8.97 7.65
N VAL A 330 -17.35 9.35 7.24
CA VAL A 330 -16.10 8.64 7.58
C VAL A 330 -15.01 9.63 7.94
N LEU A 331 -13.99 9.15 8.65
CA LEU A 331 -12.74 9.88 8.85
C LEU A 331 -12.07 10.12 7.48
N THR A 332 -11.60 11.34 7.24
CA THR A 332 -10.77 11.67 6.06
C THR A 332 -9.41 12.18 6.50
N TYR A 333 -8.49 12.37 5.56
CA TYR A 333 -7.10 12.75 5.85
C TYR A 333 -6.65 13.85 4.90
N SER A 334 -5.93 14.86 5.42
CA SER A 334 -5.16 15.82 4.61
C SER A 334 -3.68 15.54 4.85
N GLY A 335 -3.05 14.87 3.88
CA GLY A 335 -1.78 14.18 4.09
C GLY A 335 -1.86 13.18 5.25
N TYR A 336 -0.98 13.27 6.24
CA TYR A 336 -1.02 12.42 7.44
C TYR A 336 -1.92 12.94 8.57
N CYS A 337 -2.56 14.10 8.42
CA CYS A 337 -3.41 14.65 9.48
C CYS A 337 -4.83 14.08 9.37
N PRO A 338 -5.33 13.38 10.40
CA PRO A 338 -6.72 12.92 10.42
C PRO A 338 -7.68 14.11 10.57
N LEU A 339 -8.71 14.15 9.74
CA LEU A 339 -9.79 15.13 9.78
C LEU A 339 -11.01 14.51 10.47
N ILE A 340 -11.21 14.87 11.75
CA ILE A 340 -12.32 14.35 12.55
C ILE A 340 -13.64 14.88 12.00
N ASN A 341 -14.53 13.97 11.58
CA ASN A 341 -15.71 14.32 10.79
C ASN A 341 -17.04 14.11 11.50
N ASP A 342 -17.01 13.97 12.83
CA ASP A 342 -18.22 13.86 13.66
C ASP A 342 -19.22 14.98 13.34
N TRP A 343 -20.47 14.58 13.13
CA TRP A 343 -21.53 15.48 12.69
C TRP A 343 -21.82 16.57 13.74
N SER A 344 -21.97 17.81 13.28
CA SER A 344 -22.27 18.97 14.12
C SER A 344 -23.29 19.89 13.44
N ASP A 345 -24.17 20.47 14.24
CA ASP A 345 -25.15 21.47 13.79
C ASP A 345 -24.55 22.89 13.72
N ASN A 346 -23.32 23.09 14.19
CA ASN A 346 -22.69 24.40 14.30
C ASN A 346 -21.30 24.43 13.65
N TRP A 347 -21.14 25.21 12.58
CA TRP A 347 -19.87 25.33 11.86
C TRP A 347 -18.72 25.85 12.73
N VAL A 348 -18.98 26.88 13.55
CA VAL A 348 -17.95 27.52 14.35
C VAL A 348 -17.40 26.53 15.39
N GLU A 349 -18.28 25.75 16.01
CA GLU A 349 -17.89 24.67 16.92
C GLU A 349 -17.12 23.58 16.19
N PHE A 350 -17.67 23.08 15.07
CA PHE A 350 -17.04 22.04 14.26
C PHE A 350 -15.62 22.44 13.83
N TYR A 351 -15.46 23.65 13.26
CA TYR A 351 -14.17 24.13 12.80
C TYR A 351 -13.18 24.33 13.97
N SER A 352 -13.63 24.96 15.06
CA SER A 352 -12.75 25.19 16.22
C SER A 352 -12.27 23.89 16.86
N ARG A 353 -13.19 22.94 17.08
CA ARG A 353 -12.91 21.70 17.83
C ARG A 353 -12.35 20.58 16.97
N ASN A 354 -12.90 20.36 15.79
CA ASN A 354 -12.61 19.20 14.95
C ASN A 354 -11.59 19.48 13.83
N ARG A 355 -11.23 20.75 13.62
CA ARG A 355 -10.11 21.15 12.75
C ARG A 355 -8.99 21.75 13.58
N LEU A 356 -9.10 23.04 13.97
CA LEU A 356 -8.00 23.78 14.56
C LEU A 356 -7.46 23.16 15.86
N LYS A 357 -8.33 22.85 16.83
CA LYS A 357 -7.88 22.25 18.09
C LYS A 357 -7.17 20.91 17.86
N LYS A 358 -7.67 20.06 16.97
CA LYS A 358 -7.05 18.76 16.67
C LYS A 358 -5.67 18.90 16.06
N VAL A 359 -5.50 19.76 15.05
CA VAL A 359 -4.18 19.95 14.44
C VAL A 359 -3.21 20.59 15.45
N ILE A 360 -3.66 21.53 16.28
CA ILE A 360 -2.85 22.12 17.36
C ILE A 360 -2.42 21.07 18.37
N ASP A 361 -3.34 20.21 18.83
CA ASP A 361 -3.02 19.15 19.79
C ASP A 361 -1.95 18.20 19.23
N ILE A 362 -2.06 17.80 17.96
CA ILE A 362 -1.08 16.96 17.29
C ILE A 362 0.27 17.69 17.15
N VAL A 363 0.26 18.98 16.77
CA VAL A 363 1.49 19.78 16.67
C VAL A 363 2.17 19.86 18.03
N VAL A 364 1.44 20.24 19.09
CA VAL A 364 1.98 20.36 20.44
C VAL A 364 2.51 19.02 20.96
N GLU A 365 1.80 17.92 20.71
CA GLU A 365 2.25 16.57 21.08
C GLU A 365 3.58 16.21 20.39
N LYS A 366 3.74 16.56 19.11
CA LYS A 366 4.94 16.23 18.33
C LYS A 366 6.13 17.17 18.55
N THR A 367 5.89 18.47 18.76
CA THR A 367 6.96 19.49 18.84
C THR A 367 7.26 19.92 20.27
N GLY A 368 6.32 19.74 21.20
CA GLY A 368 6.40 20.29 22.55
C GLY A 368 6.23 21.81 22.61
N ASP A 369 5.70 22.45 21.56
CA ASP A 369 5.53 23.90 21.49
C ASP A 369 4.53 24.40 22.56
N ARG A 370 5.06 25.12 23.56
CA ARG A 370 4.27 25.69 24.66
C ARG A 370 3.65 27.04 24.33
N GLU A 371 4.13 27.72 23.29
CA GLU A 371 3.56 28.99 22.85
C GLU A 371 2.17 28.76 22.25
N LEU A 372 2.00 27.72 21.44
CA LEU A 372 0.70 27.31 20.91
C LEU A 372 -0.34 27.07 22.01
N LEU A 373 0.05 26.46 23.13
CA LEU A 373 -0.82 26.25 24.30
C LEU A 373 -1.31 27.56 24.92
N THR A 374 -0.54 28.63 24.79
CA THR A 374 -0.87 29.96 25.31
C THR A 374 -1.68 30.78 24.31
N LEU A 375 -1.38 30.64 23.01
CA LEU A 375 -2.06 31.36 21.92
C LEU A 375 -3.45 30.78 21.62
N TRP A 376 -3.63 29.46 21.70
CA TRP A 376 -4.88 28.79 21.35
C TRP A 376 -6.10 29.36 22.11
N PRO A 377 -6.11 29.46 23.46
CA PRO A 377 -7.28 29.99 24.18
C PRO A 377 -7.62 31.44 23.82
N ARG A 378 -6.63 32.23 23.36
CA ARG A 378 -6.86 33.61 22.90
C ARG A 378 -7.53 33.62 21.52
N LEU A 379 -7.07 32.76 20.61
CA LEU A 379 -7.68 32.61 19.30
C LEU A 379 -9.08 32.01 19.40
N GLU A 380 -9.26 30.94 20.15
CA GLU A 380 -10.53 30.24 20.35
C GLU A 380 -11.66 31.20 20.75
N ARG A 381 -11.38 32.15 21.66
CA ARG A 381 -12.36 33.19 22.06
C ARG A 381 -12.71 34.17 20.94
N LYS A 382 -11.81 34.40 19.98
CA LYS A 382 -12.02 35.32 18.86
C LYS A 382 -12.68 34.64 17.65
N ILE A 383 -12.54 33.32 17.49
CA ILE A 383 -13.08 32.59 16.32
C ILE A 383 -14.55 32.95 16.04
N PRO A 384 -15.48 32.96 17.03
CA PRO A 384 -16.88 33.30 16.76
C PRO A 384 -17.10 34.70 16.16
N GLU A 385 -16.17 35.64 16.39
CA GLU A 385 -16.31 37.02 15.90
C GLU A 385 -16.15 37.11 14.39
N TYR A 386 -15.35 36.24 13.77
CA TYR A 386 -15.14 36.19 12.32
C TYR A 386 -16.40 35.71 11.55
N PHE A 387 -17.34 35.08 12.25
CA PHE A 387 -18.54 34.45 11.68
C PHE A 387 -19.84 35.19 12.02
N LYS A 388 -19.77 36.35 12.69
CA LYS A 388 -20.95 37.18 12.96
C LYS A 388 -21.61 37.59 11.65
N ASN A 389 -22.92 37.41 11.55
CA ASN A 389 -23.74 37.74 10.36
C ASN A 389 -23.27 37.03 9.07
N CYS A 390 -22.69 35.84 9.19
CA CYS A 390 -22.32 35.00 8.06
C CYS A 390 -23.32 33.84 7.96
N ASP A 391 -24.04 33.76 6.84
CA ASP A 391 -24.96 32.64 6.57
C ASP A 391 -24.16 31.43 6.08
N ILE A 392 -24.01 30.44 6.95
CA ILE A 392 -23.21 29.25 6.69
C ILE A 392 -24.14 28.05 6.56
N TYR A 393 -23.99 27.32 5.46
CA TYR A 393 -24.66 26.06 5.21
C TYR A 393 -23.62 24.97 4.90
N PRO A 394 -23.90 23.71 5.20
CA PRO A 394 -23.02 22.60 4.86
C PRO A 394 -22.94 22.45 3.34
N CYS A 395 -21.76 22.66 2.78
CA CYS A 395 -21.46 22.36 1.38
C CYS A 395 -20.38 21.30 1.28
N LEU A 396 -20.45 20.43 0.29
CA LEU A 396 -19.43 19.42 0.07
C LEU A 396 -18.16 20.09 -0.43
N LEU A 397 -17.08 19.95 0.34
CA LEU A 397 -15.76 20.49 0.02
C LEU A 397 -14.88 19.41 -0.62
N HIS A 398 -13.93 19.84 -1.45
CA HIS A 398 -12.79 18.99 -1.81
C HIS A 398 -11.88 18.80 -0.59
N GLY A 399 -11.65 19.87 0.18
CA GLY A 399 -10.99 19.85 1.48
C GLY A 399 -9.46 19.92 1.44
N ASP A 400 -8.86 19.73 0.26
CA ASP A 400 -7.42 19.84 0.01
C ASP A 400 -7.12 20.36 -1.41
N LEU A 401 -7.87 21.34 -1.92
CA LEU A 401 -7.76 21.79 -3.32
C LEU A 401 -6.63 22.81 -3.56
N TRP A 402 -5.38 22.33 -3.64
CA TRP A 402 -4.23 23.13 -4.07
C TRP A 402 -3.80 22.79 -5.51
N SER A 403 -2.78 23.48 -6.02
CA SER A 403 -2.24 23.30 -7.38
C SER A 403 -1.73 21.90 -7.71
N GLY A 404 -1.43 21.09 -6.70
CA GLY A 404 -1.08 19.68 -6.86
C GLY A 404 -2.28 18.74 -7.02
N ASN A 405 -3.50 19.18 -6.73
CA ASN A 405 -4.70 18.35 -6.62
C ASN A 405 -5.78 18.68 -7.68
N TYR A 406 -5.41 19.40 -8.73
CA TYR A 406 -6.21 19.50 -9.95
C TYR A 406 -5.33 19.37 -11.19
N SER A 407 -5.96 19.01 -12.30
CA SER A 407 -5.35 19.08 -13.62
C SER A 407 -6.42 19.25 -14.70
N PHE A 408 -6.02 19.21 -15.96
CA PHE A 408 -6.91 19.33 -17.10
C PHE A 408 -6.81 18.10 -17.99
N THR A 409 -7.96 17.55 -18.32
CA THR A 409 -8.12 16.50 -19.33
C THR A 409 -8.64 17.13 -20.62
N LYS A 410 -8.67 16.37 -21.72
CA LYS A 410 -9.34 16.82 -22.95
C LYS A 410 -10.80 17.24 -22.76
N ASP A 411 -11.48 16.70 -21.73
CA ASP A 411 -12.90 16.94 -21.44
C ASP A 411 -13.09 18.12 -20.46
N GLY A 412 -12.00 18.67 -19.92
CA GLY A 412 -11.99 19.81 -18.99
C GLY A 412 -11.27 19.51 -17.66
N PRO A 413 -11.49 20.35 -16.64
CA PRO A 413 -10.81 20.23 -15.35
C PRO A 413 -11.19 18.96 -14.61
N VAL A 414 -10.23 18.40 -13.90
CA VAL A 414 -10.39 17.29 -12.97
C VAL A 414 -9.72 17.62 -11.65
N VAL A 415 -10.34 17.23 -10.54
CA VAL A 415 -9.77 17.31 -9.19
C VAL A 415 -9.55 15.91 -8.64
N PHE A 416 -8.54 15.75 -7.79
CA PHE A 416 -8.14 14.45 -7.25
C PHE A 416 -7.47 14.62 -5.88
N ASP A 417 -7.28 13.50 -5.19
CA ASP A 417 -6.75 13.44 -3.83
C ASP A 417 -7.59 14.24 -2.80
N PRO A 418 -8.92 14.06 -2.77
CA PRO A 418 -9.79 14.82 -1.88
C PRO A 418 -9.70 14.38 -0.41
N ALA A 419 -9.94 15.36 0.47
CA ALA A 419 -10.11 15.20 1.91
C ALA A 419 -11.51 15.70 2.32
N SER A 420 -12.55 15.18 1.66
CA SER A 420 -13.87 15.80 1.66
C SER A 420 -14.59 15.77 3.00
N PHE A 421 -15.41 16.79 3.21
CA PHE A 421 -16.40 16.88 4.27
C PHE A 421 -17.41 17.99 3.93
N TYR A 422 -18.54 18.01 4.63
CA TYR A 422 -19.50 19.10 4.56
C TYR A 422 -19.08 20.23 5.49
N GLY A 423 -18.75 21.38 4.93
CA GLY A 423 -18.24 22.55 5.65
C GLY A 423 -18.70 23.87 5.06
N HIS A 424 -18.12 24.97 5.53
CA HIS A 424 -18.33 26.28 4.94
C HIS A 424 -17.52 26.44 3.64
N SER A 425 -18.14 26.94 2.57
CA SER A 425 -17.52 27.05 1.24
C SER A 425 -16.22 27.86 1.21
N GLU A 426 -16.09 28.85 2.10
CA GLU A 426 -14.87 29.67 2.18
C GLU A 426 -13.67 28.89 2.76
N TYR A 427 -13.88 27.73 3.40
CA TYR A 427 -12.79 26.86 3.87
C TYR A 427 -11.86 26.44 2.72
N GLU A 428 -12.42 26.13 1.55
CA GLU A 428 -11.64 25.70 0.38
C GLU A 428 -10.61 26.76 -0.04
N PHE A 429 -10.95 28.05 0.16
CA PHE A 429 -10.05 29.16 -0.15
C PHE A 429 -8.83 29.22 0.76
N GLY A 430 -8.87 28.57 1.94
CA GLY A 430 -7.72 28.43 2.81
C GLY A 430 -6.55 27.80 2.07
N ILE A 431 -6.70 26.55 1.64
CA ILE A 431 -5.62 25.85 0.92
C ILE A 431 -5.42 26.37 -0.51
N LEU A 432 -6.50 26.71 -1.22
CA LEU A 432 -6.47 27.16 -2.61
C LEU A 432 -5.60 28.40 -2.81
N THR A 433 -5.62 29.33 -1.85
CA THR A 433 -4.86 30.58 -1.94
C THR A 433 -3.47 30.50 -1.27
N MET A 434 -3.18 29.44 -0.52
CA MET A 434 -1.94 29.31 0.26
C MET A 434 -0.69 29.12 -0.62
N PHE A 435 -0.79 28.36 -1.71
CA PHE A 435 0.34 28.04 -2.60
C PHE A 435 0.24 28.68 -3.99
N GLY A 436 -0.83 29.44 -4.25
CA GLY A 436 -1.15 29.94 -5.57
C GLY A 436 -1.49 28.84 -6.58
N GLY A 437 -1.38 29.16 -7.86
CA GLY A 437 -1.67 28.24 -8.98
C GLY A 437 -3.06 28.42 -9.60
N PHE A 438 -3.97 29.14 -8.95
CA PHE A 438 -5.30 29.43 -9.48
C PHE A 438 -5.30 30.78 -10.21
N HIS A 439 -5.65 30.75 -11.51
CA HIS A 439 -5.70 31.96 -12.33
C HIS A 439 -6.89 32.86 -11.94
N GLN A 440 -6.79 34.18 -12.17
CA GLN A 440 -7.86 35.13 -11.84
C GLN A 440 -9.23 34.75 -12.45
N SER A 441 -9.24 34.12 -13.63
CA SER A 441 -10.48 33.63 -14.26
C SER A 441 -11.21 32.56 -13.44
N PHE A 442 -10.49 31.74 -12.65
CA PHE A 442 -11.11 30.84 -11.67
C PHE A 442 -11.89 31.63 -10.62
N HIS A 443 -11.26 32.61 -9.99
CA HIS A 443 -11.85 33.41 -8.92
C HIS A 443 -13.07 34.20 -9.42
N THR A 444 -12.96 34.81 -10.60
CA THR A 444 -14.06 35.53 -11.24
C THR A 444 -15.23 34.61 -11.54
N ALA A 445 -14.98 33.42 -12.10
CA ALA A 445 -16.03 32.45 -12.42
C ALA A 445 -16.72 31.89 -11.18
N TYR A 446 -15.94 31.57 -10.13
CA TYR A 446 -16.48 31.08 -8.87
C TYR A 446 -17.35 32.15 -8.19
N HIS A 447 -16.83 33.37 -8.04
CA HIS A 447 -17.53 34.44 -7.32
C HIS A 447 -18.70 35.05 -8.09
N LYS A 448 -18.79 34.81 -9.40
CA LYS A 448 -20.01 35.08 -10.17
C LYS A 448 -21.21 34.27 -9.66
N LEU A 449 -20.98 33.05 -9.16
CA LEU A 449 -22.02 32.17 -8.62
C LEU A 449 -22.13 32.26 -7.09
N ILE A 450 -21.01 32.42 -6.39
CA ILE A 450 -20.97 32.57 -4.93
C ILE A 450 -20.24 33.87 -4.58
N PRO A 451 -20.96 34.99 -4.47
CA PRO A 451 -20.37 36.28 -4.11
C PRO A 451 -19.63 36.22 -2.77
N GLN A 452 -18.54 36.98 -2.65
CA GLN A 452 -17.80 37.09 -1.39
C GLN A 452 -18.68 37.74 -0.33
N THR A 453 -18.72 37.15 0.87
CA THR A 453 -19.44 37.73 2.00
C THR A 453 -18.51 38.67 2.78
N THR A 454 -19.07 39.60 3.54
CA THR A 454 -18.28 40.51 4.38
C THR A 454 -17.41 39.73 5.37
N GLY A 455 -16.12 40.09 5.47
CA GLY A 455 -15.14 39.37 6.30
C GLY A 455 -14.50 38.15 5.64
N PHE A 456 -14.69 37.96 4.32
CA PHE A 456 -14.14 36.84 3.55
C PHE A 456 -12.62 36.71 3.74
N THR A 457 -11.88 37.80 3.54
CA THR A 457 -10.41 37.78 3.62
C THR A 457 -9.91 37.34 4.99
N GLU A 458 -10.49 37.86 6.07
CA GLU A 458 -10.12 37.49 7.43
C GLU A 458 -10.44 36.02 7.75
N ARG A 459 -11.57 35.50 7.23
CA ARG A 459 -11.91 34.09 7.38
C ARG A 459 -11.00 33.19 6.56
N VAL A 460 -10.60 33.60 5.36
CA VAL A 460 -9.61 32.86 4.54
C VAL A 460 -8.28 32.75 5.28
N LEU A 461 -7.79 33.82 5.91
CA LEU A 461 -6.60 33.77 6.77
C LEU A 461 -6.76 32.79 7.94
N LEU A 462 -7.94 32.77 8.57
CA LEU A 462 -8.25 31.80 9.63
C LEU A 462 -8.29 30.35 9.11
N TYR A 463 -8.72 30.10 7.87
CA TYR A 463 -8.67 28.78 7.24
C TYR A 463 -7.26 28.39 6.81
N GLN A 464 -6.47 29.33 6.29
CA GLN A 464 -5.06 29.11 6.00
C GLN A 464 -4.28 28.66 7.23
N LEU A 465 -4.59 29.18 8.42
CA LEU A 465 -3.95 28.75 9.66
C LEU A 465 -4.02 27.22 9.88
N PHE A 466 -5.18 26.60 9.61
CA PHE A 466 -5.30 25.14 9.69
C PHE A 466 -4.30 24.45 8.76
N HIS A 467 -4.20 24.91 7.51
CA HIS A 467 -3.30 24.33 6.53
C HIS A 467 -1.82 24.60 6.85
N HIS A 468 -1.46 25.79 7.36
CA HIS A 468 -0.10 26.06 7.86
C HIS A 468 0.30 25.09 8.98
N LEU A 469 -0.58 24.84 9.94
CA LEU A 469 -0.34 23.88 11.01
C LEU A 469 -0.24 22.45 10.47
N ASN A 470 -1.08 22.08 9.51
CA ASN A 470 -1.01 20.77 8.85
C ASN A 470 0.30 20.59 8.08
N HIS A 471 0.72 21.60 7.31
CA HIS A 471 2.00 21.57 6.60
C HIS A 471 3.17 21.46 7.57
N TRP A 472 3.14 22.17 8.71
CA TRP A 472 4.15 22.01 9.75
C TRP A 472 4.27 20.54 10.19
N LEU A 473 3.16 19.81 10.35
CA LEU A 473 3.16 18.37 10.67
C LEU A 473 3.91 17.52 9.64
N HIS A 474 3.78 17.81 8.35
CA HIS A 474 4.49 17.06 7.30
C HIS A 474 6.00 17.30 7.33
N TYR A 475 6.46 18.49 7.73
CA TYR A 475 7.88 18.86 7.70
C TYR A 475 8.67 18.55 8.97
N ILE A 476 8.01 18.30 10.11
CA ILE A 476 8.66 18.00 11.41
C ILE A 476 9.66 16.83 11.34
N ASN A 477 9.42 15.83 10.48
CA ASN A 477 10.31 14.68 10.30
C ASN A 477 11.34 14.84 9.17
N SER A 478 11.32 15.94 8.42
CA SER A 478 12.21 16.14 7.28
C SER A 478 13.45 16.98 7.68
N LEU A 479 14.56 16.31 8.01
CA LEU A 479 15.88 16.94 8.16
C LEU A 479 16.35 17.67 6.87
N ARG A 480 15.62 17.54 5.75
CA ARG A 480 16.03 17.98 4.41
C ARG A 480 15.42 19.29 3.94
N LEU A 481 14.51 19.93 4.69
CA LEU A 481 13.81 21.15 4.24
C LEU A 481 13.80 22.28 5.29
N ARG A 482 14.88 22.42 6.06
CA ARG A 482 15.14 23.61 6.90
C ARG A 482 15.15 24.94 6.12
N SER A 483 15.11 24.92 4.79
CA SER A 483 15.13 26.12 3.94
C SER A 483 13.76 26.77 3.70
N HIS A 484 12.64 26.05 3.86
CA HIS A 484 11.31 26.62 3.53
C HIS A 484 10.61 27.30 4.72
N LEU A 485 10.90 26.90 5.96
CA LEU A 485 10.40 27.59 7.15
C LEU A 485 11.17 28.89 7.47
N VAL A 486 12.43 29.01 7.02
CA VAL A 486 13.22 30.24 7.16
C VAL A 486 12.64 31.39 6.30
N CYS A 487 11.83 31.09 5.27
CA CYS A 487 11.11 32.11 4.50
C CYS A 487 9.86 32.66 5.21
N ILE A 488 9.41 32.07 6.33
CA ILE A 488 8.25 32.57 7.10
C ILE A 488 8.71 33.47 8.27
N GLU A 489 9.96 33.33 8.74
CA GLU A 489 10.51 34.14 9.84
C GLU A 489 11.31 35.38 9.38
N CYS A 490 11.66 35.50 8.10
CA CYS A 490 12.48 36.60 7.58
C CYS A 490 11.82 37.33 6.40
N GLU A 491 10.87 38.23 6.69
CA GLU A 491 10.81 39.62 6.19
C GLU A 491 9.38 40.21 6.29
N PRO A 492 9.23 41.31 7.03
CA PRO A 492 8.38 42.41 6.61
C PRO A 492 9.30 43.60 6.35
N ARG A 493 9.67 43.84 5.09
CA ARG A 493 10.15 45.17 4.64
C ARG A 493 10.14 45.27 3.11
N GLU A 494 9.15 46.01 2.65
CA GLU A 494 9.16 46.86 1.45
C GLU A 494 9.20 46.17 0.07
N ASN A 495 8.14 46.44 -0.69
CA ASN A 495 7.93 46.25 -2.14
C ASN A 495 7.37 44.90 -2.63
N CYS A 496 6.06 44.72 -2.43
CA CYS A 496 5.23 43.89 -3.30
C CYS A 496 4.73 44.74 -4.50
N GLN A 497 5.21 44.43 -5.70
CA GLN A 497 4.40 44.48 -6.92
C GLN A 497 4.28 43.04 -7.43
N PHE A 498 3.03 42.63 -7.63
CA PHE A 498 2.49 41.38 -8.19
C PHE A 498 2.38 40.17 -7.25
#